data_AF-A0A917DZ14-F1
#
_entry.id   AF-A0A917DZ14-F1
#
_cell.length_a   1.000
_cell.length_b   1.000
_cell.length_c   1.000
_cell.angle_alpha   90.00
_cell.angle_beta   90.00
_cell.angle_gamma   90.00
#
_symmetry.space_group_name_H-M   'P 1'
#
loop_
_entity.id
_entity.type
_entity.pdbx_description
1 polymer ?
#
loop_
_entity_poly.entity_id
_entity_poly.type
_entity_poly.pdbx_seq_one_letter_code
_entity_poly.pdbx_strand_id
1 'polypeptide(L)'
;MEEIPGLPLDHFDKSLSIYALGWTVNLQKSLTNIYRSLKPDEVLVLSWEHPIHSVVEYTEDELKFRCSYVKEGIEKHESWRNTPIVMHNRKASTILNYKKPQTLKLLN
;
A
#
# COMPACT_ATOMS: atom_id res chain seq x y z
N MET A 1 -7.14 -11.95 -1.41
CA MET A 1 -7.94 -10.72 -1.66
C MET A 1 -7.80 -10.29 -3.12
N GLU A 2 -6.66 -10.58 -3.73
CA GLU A 2 -6.21 -10.04 -5.01
C GLU A 2 -6.62 -10.87 -6.24
N GLU A 3 -7.30 -12.01 -6.04
CA GLU A 3 -7.98 -12.71 -7.12
C GLU A 3 -9.41 -12.22 -7.19
N ILE A 4 -9.70 -11.42 -8.22
CA ILE A 4 -11.00 -10.76 -8.42
C ILE A 4 -11.57 -11.24 -9.77
N PRO A 5 -12.27 -12.38 -9.81
CA PRO A 5 -12.91 -12.88 -11.02
C PRO A 5 -13.88 -11.84 -11.59
N GLY A 6 -13.84 -11.63 -12.91
CA GLY A 6 -14.74 -10.70 -13.59
C GLY A 6 -14.37 -9.22 -13.42
N LEU A 7 -13.23 -8.89 -12.82
CA LEU A 7 -12.76 -7.51 -12.80
C LEU A 7 -12.57 -7.00 -14.24
N PRO A 8 -13.29 -5.95 -14.66
CA PRO A 8 -13.29 -5.53 -16.06
C PRO A 8 -11.95 -4.88 -16.43
N LEU A 9 -11.60 -4.96 -17.71
CA LEU A 9 -10.41 -4.33 -18.29
C LEU A 9 -10.78 -2.97 -18.87
N ASP A 10 -9.88 -1.99 -18.75
CA ASP A 10 -10.00 -0.66 -19.36
C ASP A 10 -11.38 0.00 -19.15
N HIS A 11 -11.93 -0.13 -17.94
CA HIS A 11 -13.32 0.23 -17.64
C HIS A 11 -13.46 1.53 -16.87
N PHE A 12 -12.62 1.74 -15.86
CA PHE A 12 -12.75 2.87 -14.94
C PHE A 12 -11.94 4.08 -15.42
N ASP A 13 -12.55 5.25 -15.32
CA ASP A 13 -11.88 6.52 -15.62
C ASP A 13 -10.98 7.00 -14.47
N LYS A 14 -11.17 6.54 -13.24
CA LYS A 14 -10.33 6.87 -12.07
C LYS A 14 -10.37 5.73 -11.06
N SER A 15 -9.31 5.61 -10.26
CA SER A 15 -9.28 4.70 -9.11
C SER A 15 -8.86 5.47 -7.87
N LEU A 16 -9.49 5.17 -6.75
CA LEU A 16 -9.26 5.84 -5.47
C LEU A 16 -8.99 4.78 -4.39
N SER A 17 -7.88 4.91 -3.67
CA SER A 17 -7.56 4.07 -2.52
C SER A 17 -7.26 4.94 -1.30
N ILE A 18 -8.15 4.94 -0.32
CA ILE A 18 -8.01 5.73 0.91
C ILE A 18 -7.80 4.78 2.08
N TYR A 19 -6.63 4.85 2.73
CA TYR A 19 -6.20 4.03 3.86
C TYR A 19 -6.32 2.50 3.65
N ALA A 20 -6.42 2.04 2.40
CA ALA A 20 -6.65 0.63 2.06
C ALA A 20 -5.42 -0.05 1.45
N LEU A 21 -4.66 0.63 0.58
CA LEU A 21 -3.56 0.00 -0.17
C LEU A 21 -2.46 -0.59 0.74
N GLY A 22 -2.23 -0.01 1.92
CA GLY A 22 -1.27 -0.55 2.89
C GLY A 22 -1.56 -1.96 3.39
N TRP A 23 -2.84 -2.37 3.38
CA TRP A 23 -3.31 -3.65 3.90
C TRP A 23 -3.23 -4.80 2.90
N THR A 24 -2.90 -4.53 1.64
CA THR A 24 -2.74 -5.61 0.65
C THR A 24 -1.62 -6.56 1.07
N VAL A 25 -1.83 -7.85 0.85
CA VAL A 25 -0.78 -8.86 1.05
C VAL A 25 0.15 -8.85 -0.16
N ASN A 26 -0.42 -8.82 -1.37
CA ASN A 26 0.32 -8.77 -2.62
C ASN A 26 0.16 -7.42 -3.31
N LEU A 27 1.01 -6.46 -2.93
CA LEU A 27 1.03 -5.11 -3.50
C LEU A 27 1.13 -5.12 -5.03
N GLN A 28 1.97 -6.00 -5.57
CA GLN A 28 2.17 -6.11 -7.01
C GLN A 28 0.88 -6.54 -7.71
N LYS A 29 0.20 -7.59 -7.22
CA LYS A 29 -1.05 -8.06 -7.82
C LYS A 29 -2.17 -7.03 -7.68
N SER A 30 -2.27 -6.36 -6.53
CA SER A 30 -3.23 -5.28 -6.30
C SER A 30 -3.05 -4.13 -7.27
N LEU A 31 -1.83 -3.62 -7.41
CA LEU A 31 -1.54 -2.54 -8.35
C LEU A 31 -1.73 -3.00 -9.81
N THR A 32 -1.34 -4.23 -10.17
CA THR A 32 -1.63 -4.79 -11.50
C THR A 32 -3.12 -4.82 -11.78
N ASN A 33 -3.95 -5.28 -10.85
CA ASN A 33 -5.40 -5.35 -11.03
C ASN A 33 -6.00 -3.95 -11.21
N ILE A 34 -5.62 -3.00 -10.35
CA ILE A 34 -6.07 -1.61 -10.46
C ILE A 34 -5.72 -1.05 -11.84
N TYR A 35 -4.47 -1.21 -12.26
CA TYR A 35 -3.99 -0.65 -13.52
C TYR A 35 -4.53 -1.32 -14.77
N ARG A 36 -4.90 -2.60 -14.70
CA ARG A 36 -5.59 -3.29 -15.81
C ARG A 36 -7.04 -2.85 -15.97
N SER A 37 -7.66 -2.39 -14.90
CA SER A 37 -9.07 -1.98 -14.90
C SER A 37 -9.26 -0.50 -15.16
N LEU A 38 -8.23 0.31 -14.98
CA LEU A 38 -8.20 1.70 -15.42
C LEU A 38 -8.07 1.76 -16.93
N LYS A 39 -8.79 2.69 -17.56
CA LYS A 39 -8.56 3.06 -18.96
C LYS A 39 -7.13 3.57 -19.17
N PRO A 40 -6.62 3.55 -20.42
CA PRO A 40 -5.34 4.17 -20.76
C PRO A 40 -5.24 5.61 -20.26
N ASP A 41 -4.04 6.01 -19.83
CA ASP A 41 -3.72 7.35 -19.29
C ASP A 41 -4.47 7.77 -18.01
N GLU A 42 -5.31 6.91 -17.45
CA GLU A 42 -6.04 7.22 -16.23
C GLU A 42 -5.25 6.95 -14.94
N VAL A 43 -5.63 7.70 -13.90
CA VAL A 43 -4.85 7.82 -12.67
C VAL A 43 -5.45 7.00 -11.52
N LEU A 44 -4.54 6.45 -10.72
CA LEU A 44 -4.81 5.99 -9.36
C LEU A 44 -4.46 7.14 -8.40
N VAL A 45 -5.44 7.60 -7.64
CA VAL A 45 -5.22 8.50 -6.49
C VAL A 45 -5.20 7.64 -5.23
N LEU A 46 -4.18 7.80 -4.41
CA LEU A 46 -4.06 7.07 -3.16
C LEU A 46 -3.75 7.99 -1.99
N SER A 47 -4.33 7.66 -0.85
CA SER A 47 -4.01 8.24 0.45
C SER A 47 -3.72 7.11 1.41
N TRP A 48 -2.60 7.20 2.12
CA TRP A 48 -2.19 6.17 3.06
C TRP A 48 -1.42 6.81 4.22
N GLU A 49 -1.41 6.14 5.36
CA GLU A 49 -0.52 6.46 6.46
C GLU A 49 0.93 6.32 5.99
N HIS A 50 1.80 7.27 6.38
CA HIS A 50 3.20 7.21 5.98
C HIS A 50 3.85 5.94 6.58
N PRO A 51 4.57 5.12 5.80
CA PRO A 51 5.11 3.84 6.29
C PRO A 51 6.11 3.95 7.46
N ILE A 52 6.56 5.16 7.80
CA ILE A 52 7.39 5.38 8.99
C ILE A 52 6.60 5.11 10.28
N HIS A 53 5.29 5.35 10.28
CA HIS A 53 4.46 5.18 11.48
C HIS A 53 4.40 3.72 11.93
N SER A 54 4.58 2.77 11.01
CA SER A 54 4.61 1.36 11.40
C SER A 54 5.93 0.94 12.05
N VAL A 55 7.01 1.73 11.98
CA VAL A 55 8.34 1.34 12.49
C VAL A 55 8.91 2.29 13.55
N VAL A 56 8.15 3.32 13.92
CA VAL A 56 8.49 4.27 14.97
C VAL A 56 7.50 4.13 16.12
N GLU A 57 8.01 4.21 17.34
CA GLU A 57 7.22 4.27 18.57
C GLU A 57 7.56 5.54 19.34
N TYR A 58 6.58 6.04 20.09
CA TYR A 58 6.78 7.15 21.02
C TYR A 58 6.96 6.57 22.43
N THR A 59 8.16 6.68 22.97
CA THR A 59 8.52 6.18 24.29
C THR A 59 9.44 7.18 24.97
N GLU A 60 9.23 7.43 26.27
CA GLU A 60 10.08 8.34 27.07
C GLU A 60 10.18 9.76 26.48
N ASP A 61 9.07 10.29 25.97
CA ASP A 61 9.00 11.59 25.29
C ASP A 61 9.87 11.73 24.02
N GLU A 62 10.26 10.60 23.43
CA GLU A 62 11.06 10.53 22.21
C GLU A 62 10.41 9.63 21.15
N LEU A 63 10.69 9.92 19.87
CA LEU A 63 10.36 9.02 18.76
C LEU A 63 11.56 8.12 18.47
N LYS A 64 11.39 6.80 18.65
CA LYS A 64 12.43 5.79 18.45
C LYS A 64 12.03 4.81 17.35
N PHE A 65 12.98 4.40 16.53
CA PHE A 65 12.76 3.29 15.61
C PHE A 65 12.75 1.98 16.39
N ARG A 66 11.59 1.33 16.46
CA ARG A 66 11.46 0.00 17.08
C ARG A 66 12.02 -1.12 16.18
N CYS A 67 12.10 -0.86 14.87
CA CYS A 67 12.72 -1.75 13.90
C CYS A 67 13.27 -0.97 12.69
N SER A 68 14.01 -1.65 11.81
CA SER A 68 14.62 -1.02 10.64
C SER A 68 13.59 -0.64 9.58
N TYR A 69 13.53 0.65 9.22
CA TYR A 69 12.67 1.15 8.12
C TYR A 69 12.99 0.52 6.77
N VAL A 70 14.27 0.17 6.52
CA VAL A 70 14.70 -0.37 5.23
C VAL A 70 14.49 -1.87 5.10
N LYS A 71 14.29 -2.58 6.23
CA LYS A 71 14.03 -4.02 6.27
C LYS A 71 12.53 -4.26 6.17
N GLU A 72 12.06 -4.41 4.93
CA GLU A 72 10.67 -4.71 4.64
C GLU A 72 10.29 -6.14 5.01
N GLY A 73 9.02 -6.36 5.37
CA GLY A 73 8.57 -7.68 5.79
C GLY A 73 7.18 -7.70 6.41
N ILE A 74 6.80 -8.91 6.83
CA ILE A 74 5.53 -9.18 7.50
C ILE A 74 5.74 -9.08 9.00
N GLU A 75 4.83 -8.39 9.66
CA GLU A 75 4.76 -8.31 11.11
C GLU A 75 3.36 -8.67 11.60
N LYS A 76 3.31 -9.48 12.64
CA LYS A 76 2.06 -9.82 13.32
C LYS A 76 1.88 -8.85 14.48
N HIS A 77 0.74 -8.18 14.50
CA HIS A 77 0.33 -7.33 15.61
C HIS A 77 -0.93 -7.90 16.23
N GLU A 78 -1.06 -7.79 17.55
CA GLU A 78 -2.33 -8.05 18.22
C GLU A 78 -3.26 -6.88 17.95
N SER A 79 -4.42 -7.15 17.35
CA SER A 79 -5.44 -6.11 17.20
C SER A 79 -6.19 -5.88 18.52
N TRP A 80 -6.94 -4.78 18.55
CA TRP A 80 -7.87 -4.41 19.63
C TRP A 80 -8.91 -5.48 20.02
N ARG A 81 -9.08 -6.56 19.24
CA ARG A 81 -9.99 -7.68 19.53
C ARG A 81 -9.30 -9.02 19.75
N ASN A 82 -8.02 -9.02 20.16
CA ASN A 82 -7.22 -10.24 20.29
C ASN A 82 -7.19 -11.08 19.00
N THR A 83 -7.41 -10.45 17.86
CA THR A 83 -7.31 -11.09 16.55
C THR A 83 -5.97 -10.71 15.95
N PRO A 84 -5.13 -11.65 15.52
CA PRO A 84 -3.86 -11.32 14.90
C PRO A 84 -4.11 -10.57 13.59
N ILE A 85 -3.59 -9.35 13.49
CA ILE A 85 -3.52 -8.61 12.24
C ILE A 85 -2.11 -8.72 11.67
N VAL A 86 -2.05 -8.73 10.35
CA VAL A 86 -0.79 -8.82 9.62
C VAL A 86 -0.54 -7.47 8.96
N MET A 87 0.54 -6.83 9.35
CA MET A 87 1.02 -5.60 8.71
C MET A 87 2.22 -5.91 7.83
N HIS A 88 2.31 -5.20 6.71
CA HIS A 88 3.48 -5.26 5.83
C HIS A 88 4.26 -3.96 5.97
N ASN A 89 5.41 -4.02 6.63
CA ASN A 89 6.36 -2.91 6.66
C ASN A 89 6.93 -2.77 5.24
N ARG A 90 6.62 -1.65 4.60
CA ARG A 90 7.06 -1.31 3.24
C ARG A 90 7.65 0.07 3.24
N LYS A 91 8.69 0.31 2.46
CA LYS A 91 9.18 1.68 2.23
C LYS A 91 8.19 2.43 1.36
N ALA A 92 8.15 3.76 1.51
CA ALA A 92 7.40 4.62 0.59
C ALA A 92 7.88 4.39 -0.85
N SER A 93 9.20 4.25 -1.04
CA SER A 93 9.79 3.95 -2.35
C SER A 93 9.33 2.64 -2.96
N THR A 94 8.98 1.62 -2.17
CA THR A 94 8.47 0.34 -2.70
C THR A 94 7.08 0.51 -3.32
N ILE A 95 6.25 1.39 -2.76
CA ILE A 95 4.93 1.73 -3.31
C ILE A 95 5.07 2.65 -4.51
N LEU A 96 5.89 3.70 -4.39
CA LEU A 96 6.06 4.72 -5.42
C LEU A 96 6.83 4.24 -6.65
N ASN A 97 7.89 3.45 -6.45
CA ASN A 97 8.69 2.89 -7.53
C ASN A 97 8.08 1.61 -8.10
N TYR A 98 6.85 1.26 -7.71
CA TYR A 98 6.14 0.22 -8.39
C TYR A 98 5.99 0.61 -9.86
N LYS A 99 6.81 -0.03 -10.71
CA LYS A 99 6.83 0.24 -12.13
C LYS A 99 5.58 -0.34 -12.77
N LYS A 100 4.63 0.53 -13.08
CA LYS A 100 3.68 0.30 -14.17
C LYS A 100 4.49 0.23 -15.48
N PRO A 101 4.12 -0.61 -16.46
CA PRO A 101 4.66 -0.52 -17.82
C PRO A 101 4.50 0.89 -18.44
N GLN A 102 3.60 1.74 -17.92
CA GLN A 102 3.44 3.15 -18.32
C GLN A 102 3.10 4.04 -17.10
N THR A 103 4.05 4.89 -16.73
CA THR A 103 3.97 6.19 -16.03
C THR A 103 2.95 6.38 -14.89
N LEU A 104 3.42 6.31 -13.65
CA LEU A 104 2.77 6.91 -12.47
C LEU A 104 3.04 8.44 -12.50
N LYS A 105 2.01 9.28 -12.48
CA LYS A 105 2.17 10.72 -12.28
C LYS A 105 1.93 11.04 -10.81
N LEU A 106 2.99 11.48 -10.13
CA LEU A 106 2.86 12.12 -8.82
C LEU A 106 2.34 13.55 -9.06
N LEU A 107 1.19 13.86 -8.48
CA LEU A 107 0.66 15.22 -8.48
C LEU A 107 1.31 15.96 -7.29
N ASN A 108 1.96 17.09 -7.59
CA ASN A 108 2.46 18.04 -6.60
C ASN A 108 1.32 18.94 -6.11
#